data_AF-F2UAS5-F1
#
_entry.id   AF-F2UAS5-F1
#
_cell.length_a   1.000
_cell.length_b   1.000
_cell.length_c   1.000
_cell.angle_alpha   90.00
_cell.angle_beta   90.00
_cell.angle_gamma   90.00
#
_symmetry.space_group_name_H-M   'P 1'
#
loop_
_entity.id
_entity.type
_entity.pdbx_description
1 polymer ?
#
loop_
_entity_poly.entity_id
_entity_poly.type
_entity_poly.pdbx_seq_one_letter_code
_entity_poly.pdbx_strand_id
1 'polypeptide(L)'
;MPEDVVTSIHMFLDSQQPVFVDDAAIDARQAMFIFTTNEGHTVMRSETARLLRHRDRQDLRHRDFEPLLQAIITEANPWLAHKGVVHLYAPFLPMTRVEVREFIVSRFKEYACQFRVDLTHDDDVMSFLIGEIGFDANGFTEHGLARIDEPTLLTEVKGPLQDLIEDYNNRLVKPTAIHMSMDKNNKHRVAFDVKSTLHSDSHKTQHQQQHQHQHSKADL
;
A
#
# COMPACT_ATOMS: atom_id res chain seq x y z
N MET A 1 7.12 -5.59 28.59
CA MET A 1 6.75 -7.01 28.54
C MET A 1 6.77 -7.56 29.96
N PRO A 2 5.84 -8.44 30.34
CA PRO A 2 5.92 -9.21 31.57
C PRO A 2 7.23 -10.04 31.64
N GLU A 3 7.86 -10.14 32.82
CA GLU A 3 9.19 -10.78 33.02
C GLU A 3 9.19 -12.29 32.73
N ASP A 4 8.06 -12.94 32.95
CA ASP A 4 7.79 -14.35 32.64
C ASP A 4 7.89 -14.63 31.14
N VAL A 5 7.35 -13.77 30.28
CA VAL A 5 7.43 -13.95 28.82
C VAL A 5 8.86 -13.77 28.32
N VAL A 6 9.63 -12.84 28.90
CA VAL A 6 11.06 -12.64 28.58
C VAL A 6 11.86 -13.88 28.96
N THR A 7 11.60 -14.44 30.15
CA THR A 7 12.24 -15.66 30.64
C THR A 7 11.93 -16.89 29.78
N SER A 8 10.67 -17.08 29.37
CA SER A 8 10.28 -18.19 28.49
C SER A 8 10.89 -18.08 27.10
N ILE A 9 11.00 -16.86 26.56
CA ILE A 9 11.69 -16.61 25.28
C ILE A 9 13.20 -16.90 25.42
N HIS A 10 13.83 -16.50 26.52
CA HIS A 10 15.23 -16.85 26.80
C HIS A 10 15.46 -18.35 26.87
N MET A 11 14.64 -19.07 27.65
CA MET A 11 14.74 -20.52 27.76
C MET A 11 14.55 -21.21 26.41
N PHE A 12 13.63 -20.72 25.58
CA PHE A 12 13.44 -21.23 24.23
C PHE A 12 14.68 -21.01 23.34
N LEU A 13 15.16 -19.78 23.27
CA LEU A 13 16.24 -19.37 22.36
C LEU A 13 17.59 -20.00 22.73
N ASP A 14 17.89 -20.12 24.02
CA ASP A 14 19.18 -20.64 24.50
C ASP A 14 19.29 -22.16 24.37
N SER A 15 18.16 -22.88 24.45
CA SER A 15 18.18 -24.34 24.56
C SER A 15 17.73 -25.08 23.30
N GLN A 16 17.04 -24.40 22.38
CA GLN A 16 16.22 -25.03 21.31
C GLN A 16 15.32 -26.17 21.84
N GLN A 17 15.09 -26.24 23.15
CA GLN A 17 14.24 -27.26 23.74
C GLN A 17 12.79 -26.79 23.68
N PRO A 18 11.84 -27.74 23.59
CA PRO A 18 10.43 -27.40 23.65
C PRO A 18 10.13 -26.64 24.94
N VAL A 19 9.43 -25.51 24.82
CA VAL A 19 8.92 -24.76 25.97
C VAL A 19 7.62 -25.40 26.39
N PHE A 20 7.47 -25.68 27.68
CA PHE A 20 6.21 -26.19 28.21
C PHE A 20 5.34 -25.03 28.67
N VAL A 21 4.13 -24.92 28.11
CA VAL A 21 3.08 -24.01 28.60
C VAL A 21 1.88 -24.90 28.93
N ASP A 22 1.40 -24.86 30.17
CA ASP A 22 0.29 -25.69 30.67
C ASP A 22 0.47 -27.20 30.38
N ASP A 23 1.64 -27.75 30.71
CA ASP A 23 2.03 -29.16 30.51
C ASP A 23 2.10 -29.64 29.04
N ALA A 24 1.82 -28.77 28.08
CA ALA A 24 2.01 -29.05 26.65
C ALA A 24 3.42 -28.64 26.21
N ALA A 25 4.19 -29.59 25.71
CA ALA A 25 5.48 -29.33 25.06
C ALA A 25 5.25 -28.59 23.74
N ILE A 26 5.57 -27.30 23.68
CA ILE A 26 5.57 -26.52 22.44
C ILE A 26 6.95 -26.67 21.80
N ASP A 27 7.05 -27.49 20.75
CA ASP A 27 8.23 -27.54 19.90
C ASP A 27 8.27 -26.32 18.98
N ALA A 28 8.84 -25.23 19.49
CA ALA A 28 8.97 -23.99 18.76
C ALA A 28 10.19 -23.96 17.80
N ARG A 29 10.93 -25.07 17.62
CA ARG A 29 12.05 -25.13 16.65
C ARG A 29 11.60 -24.91 15.20
N GLN A 30 10.32 -25.18 14.90
CA GLN A 30 9.70 -24.89 13.60
C GLN A 30 9.02 -23.52 13.56
N ALA A 31 8.94 -22.81 14.69
CA ALA A 31 8.29 -21.51 14.77
C ALA A 31 9.22 -20.42 14.23
N MET A 32 8.61 -19.44 13.56
CA MET A 32 9.29 -18.22 13.13
C MET A 32 8.94 -17.10 14.10
N PHE A 33 9.96 -16.49 14.69
CA PHE A 33 9.81 -15.35 15.58
C PHE A 33 10.15 -14.07 14.83
N ILE A 34 9.18 -13.15 14.76
CA ILE A 34 9.34 -11.85 14.12
C ILE A 34 9.22 -10.78 15.20
N PHE A 35 10.27 -9.98 15.32
CA PHE A 35 10.30 -8.83 16.23
C PHE A 35 10.28 -7.55 15.40
N THR A 36 9.43 -6.61 15.78
CA THR A 36 9.31 -5.30 15.11
C THR A 36 9.65 -4.20 16.10
N THR A 37 10.44 -3.22 15.66
CA THR A 37 10.79 -2.05 16.47
C THR A 37 10.97 -0.82 15.58
N ASN A 38 10.70 0.35 16.13
CA ASN A 38 11.00 1.66 15.53
C ASN A 38 12.25 2.30 16.17
N GLU A 39 12.97 1.55 17.01
CA GLU A 39 14.23 2.01 17.61
C GLU A 39 15.25 2.32 16.52
N GLY A 40 15.93 3.46 16.69
CA GLY A 40 16.93 3.94 15.75
C GLY A 40 16.39 4.46 14.41
N HIS A 41 15.08 4.67 14.24
CA HIS A 41 14.52 5.19 12.99
C HIS A 41 15.18 6.51 12.53
N THR A 42 15.47 7.45 13.42
CA THR A 42 16.16 8.73 13.09
C THR A 42 17.56 8.50 12.55
N VAL A 43 18.29 7.55 13.15
CA VAL A 43 19.65 7.19 12.73
C VAL A 43 19.62 6.50 11.37
N MET A 44 18.70 5.54 11.20
CA MET A 44 18.46 4.86 9.92
C MET A 44 18.05 5.83 8.81
N ARG A 45 17.23 6.85 9.13
CA ARG A 45 16.84 7.89 8.17
C ARG A 45 18.04 8.71 7.71
N SER A 46 18.89 9.11 8.65
CA SER A 46 20.12 9.87 8.38
C SER A 46 21.13 9.06 7.56
N GLU A 47 21.31 7.78 7.90
CA GLU A 47 22.22 6.89 7.18
C GLU A 47 21.70 6.60 5.77
N THR A 48 20.39 6.38 5.61
CA THR A 48 19.77 6.24 4.29
C THR A 48 19.99 7.50 3.44
N ALA A 49 19.76 8.69 4.00
CA ALA A 49 20.00 9.96 3.32
C ALA A 49 21.46 10.09 2.86
N ARG A 50 22.41 9.70 3.73
CA ARG A 50 23.84 9.74 3.45
C ARG A 50 24.23 8.81 2.30
N LEU A 51 23.75 7.56 2.33
CA LEU A 51 24.06 6.56 1.32
C LEU A 51 23.48 6.94 -0.06
N LEU A 52 22.26 7.47 -0.08
CA LEU A 52 21.58 7.87 -1.33
C LEU A 52 22.20 9.09 -2.02
N ARG A 53 23.12 9.81 -1.37
CA ARG A 53 23.89 10.88 -2.04
C ARG A 53 24.88 10.35 -3.08
N HIS A 54 25.25 9.08 -2.98
CA HIS A 54 26.34 8.51 -3.76
C HIS A 54 25.94 7.24 -4.51
N ARG A 55 24.76 6.68 -4.23
CA ARG A 55 24.31 5.39 -4.74
C ARG A 55 22.80 5.42 -4.97
N ASP A 56 22.37 4.68 -5.97
CA ASP A 56 20.94 4.44 -6.16
C ASP A 56 20.39 3.55 -5.05
N ARG A 57 19.11 3.72 -4.75
CA ARG A 57 18.43 2.96 -3.69
C ARG A 57 18.48 1.45 -3.93
N GLN A 58 18.33 1.03 -5.18
CA GLN A 58 18.40 -0.37 -5.60
C GLN A 58 19.78 -1.00 -5.41
N ASP A 59 20.82 -0.18 -5.27
CA ASP A 59 22.18 -0.66 -5.03
C ASP A 59 22.47 -0.84 -3.56
N LEU A 60 21.66 -0.28 -2.66
CA LEU A 60 21.82 -0.48 -1.22
C LEU A 60 21.67 -1.97 -0.87
N ARG A 61 22.46 -2.43 0.10
CA ARG A 61 22.55 -3.83 0.54
C ARG A 61 22.42 -3.91 2.05
N HIS A 62 22.02 -5.07 2.56
CA HIS A 62 21.92 -5.35 4.00
C HIS A 62 23.18 -4.93 4.79
N ARG A 63 24.36 -5.28 4.25
CA ARG A 63 25.67 -4.94 4.85
C ARG A 63 25.91 -3.45 5.07
N ASP A 64 25.21 -2.57 4.34
CA ASP A 64 25.33 -1.13 4.50
C ASP A 64 24.69 -0.67 5.83
N PHE A 65 23.77 -1.46 6.40
CA PHE A 65 22.99 -1.12 7.60
C PHE A 65 23.21 -2.07 8.78
N GLU A 66 23.62 -3.30 8.53
CA GLU A 66 23.75 -4.35 9.54
C GLU A 66 24.56 -3.95 10.78
N PRO A 67 25.77 -3.34 10.68
CA PRO A 67 26.51 -2.93 11.87
C PRO A 67 25.76 -1.88 12.70
N LEU A 68 25.06 -0.96 12.02
CA LEU A 68 24.27 0.10 12.65
C LEU A 68 23.05 -0.48 13.37
N LEU A 69 22.32 -1.37 12.71
CA LEU A 69 21.15 -2.06 13.28
C LEU A 69 21.55 -2.91 14.48
N GLN A 70 22.65 -3.65 14.37
CA GLN A 70 23.17 -4.43 15.49
C GLN A 70 23.52 -3.53 16.68
N ALA A 71 24.17 -2.39 16.45
CA ALA A 71 24.48 -1.44 17.53
C ALA A 71 23.22 -0.87 18.20
N ILE A 72 22.23 -0.43 17.41
CA ILE A 72 20.94 0.09 17.90
C ILE A 72 20.23 -0.96 18.75
N ILE A 73 20.13 -2.20 18.27
CA ILE A 73 19.46 -3.29 18.99
C ILE A 73 20.26 -3.69 20.23
N THR A 74 21.59 -3.71 20.17
CA THR A 74 22.43 -4.01 21.35
C THR A 74 22.22 -2.98 22.45
N GLU A 75 22.09 -1.70 22.10
CA GLU A 75 21.84 -0.64 23.07
C GLU A 75 20.42 -0.69 23.64
N ALA A 76 19.41 -0.80 22.77
CA ALA A 76 18.01 -0.75 23.18
C ALA A 76 17.54 -2.05 23.85
N ASN A 77 18.04 -3.20 23.37
CA ASN A 77 17.63 -4.54 23.78
C ASN A 77 18.85 -5.48 23.82
N PRO A 78 19.76 -5.33 24.81
CA PRO A 78 20.98 -6.14 24.90
C PRO A 78 20.74 -7.65 24.80
N TRP A 79 19.58 -8.11 25.30
CA TRP A 79 19.19 -9.51 25.28
C TRP A 79 18.96 -10.06 23.86
N LEU A 80 18.44 -9.25 22.93
CA LEU A 80 18.26 -9.62 21.53
C LEU A 80 19.59 -9.66 20.78
N ALA A 81 20.60 -8.95 21.27
CA ALA A 81 21.94 -8.94 20.69
C ALA A 81 22.79 -10.15 21.12
N HIS A 82 22.29 -11.03 22.00
CA HIS A 82 22.96 -12.29 22.29
C HIS A 82 23.06 -13.15 21.02
N LYS A 83 24.24 -13.74 20.83
CA LYS A 83 24.59 -14.51 19.64
C LYS A 83 23.61 -15.67 19.45
N GLY A 84 22.93 -15.70 18.31
CA GLY A 84 22.00 -16.77 17.94
C GLY A 84 20.52 -16.47 18.21
N VAL A 85 20.20 -15.33 18.82
CA VAL A 85 18.80 -14.88 19.01
C VAL A 85 18.27 -14.23 17.73
N VAL A 86 18.91 -13.16 17.28
CA VAL A 86 18.57 -12.49 16.03
C VAL A 86 19.41 -13.06 14.90
N HIS A 87 18.73 -13.68 13.93
CA HIS A 87 19.37 -14.28 12.75
C HIS A 87 19.50 -13.30 11.59
N LEU A 88 18.60 -12.31 11.51
CA LEU A 88 18.53 -11.34 10.41
C LEU A 88 18.02 -10.00 10.93
N TYR A 89 18.71 -8.91 10.59
CA TYR A 89 18.24 -7.55 10.80
C TYR A 89 17.62 -7.02 9.50
N ALA A 90 16.31 -6.79 9.47
CA ALA A 90 15.64 -6.30 8.27
C ALA A 90 15.28 -4.80 8.43
N PRO A 91 16.05 -3.87 7.85
CA PRO A 91 15.69 -2.46 7.90
C PRO A 91 14.55 -2.15 6.93
N PHE A 92 13.54 -1.43 7.43
CA PHE A 92 12.58 -0.72 6.58
C PHE A 92 13.12 0.68 6.31
N LEU A 93 13.46 0.94 5.04
CA LEU A 93 13.98 2.24 4.65
C LEU A 93 12.86 3.28 4.56
N PRO A 94 13.13 4.55 4.89
CA PRO A 94 12.15 5.61 4.71
C PRO A 94 11.70 5.69 3.24
N MET A 95 10.43 6.02 3.03
CA MET A 95 9.84 6.12 1.69
C MET A 95 10.07 7.50 1.10
N THR A 96 10.42 7.51 -0.18
CA THR A 96 10.49 8.70 -1.03
C THR A 96 9.11 9.07 -1.58
N ARG A 97 8.98 10.28 -2.13
CA ARG A 97 7.76 10.73 -2.83
C ARG A 97 7.32 9.78 -3.96
N VAL A 98 8.27 9.18 -4.66
CA VAL A 98 7.97 8.24 -5.75
C VAL A 98 7.34 6.96 -5.20
N GLU A 99 7.94 6.37 -4.17
CA GLU A 99 7.41 5.16 -3.53
C GLU A 99 6.04 5.40 -2.89
N VAL A 100 5.79 6.60 -2.36
CA VAL A 100 4.47 7.00 -1.87
C VAL A 100 3.44 7.04 -2.98
N ARG A 101 3.79 7.61 -4.15
CA ARG A 101 2.91 7.61 -5.33
C ARG A 101 2.57 6.18 -5.75
N GLU A 102 3.56 5.32 -5.83
CA GLU A 102 3.38 3.90 -6.19
C GLU A 102 2.48 3.17 -5.20
N PHE A 103 2.66 3.43 -3.90
CA PHE A 103 1.81 2.90 -2.85
C PHE A 103 0.35 3.33 -3.01
N ILE A 104 0.08 4.62 -3.21
CA ILE A 104 -1.29 5.14 -3.42
C ILE A 104 -1.94 4.49 -4.65
N VAL A 105 -1.19 4.36 -5.75
CA VAL A 105 -1.66 3.67 -6.97
C VAL A 105 -1.98 2.20 -6.69
N SER A 106 -1.17 1.51 -5.88
CA SER A 106 -1.46 0.13 -5.46
C SER A 106 -2.77 0.06 -4.68
N ARG A 107 -2.99 0.98 -3.73
CA ARG A 107 -4.23 1.06 -2.95
C ARG A 107 -5.45 1.33 -3.83
N PHE A 108 -5.33 2.19 -4.83
CA PHE A 108 -6.41 2.40 -5.82
C PHE A 108 -6.78 1.13 -6.57
N LYS A 109 -5.79 0.31 -6.97
CA LYS A 109 -6.05 -0.99 -7.62
C LYS A 109 -6.74 -1.97 -6.67
N GLU A 110 -6.36 -1.98 -5.39
CA GLU A 110 -7.02 -2.80 -4.38
C GLU A 110 -8.48 -2.37 -4.17
N TYR A 111 -8.75 -1.07 -4.09
CA TYR A 111 -10.12 -0.55 -3.99
C TYR A 111 -10.93 -0.88 -5.25
N ALA A 112 -10.38 -0.65 -6.44
CA ALA A 112 -10.99 -1.03 -7.71
C ALA A 112 -11.39 -2.52 -7.73
N CYS A 113 -10.50 -3.40 -7.29
CA CYS A 113 -10.75 -4.84 -7.19
C CYS A 113 -11.84 -5.16 -6.14
N GLN A 114 -11.73 -4.59 -4.94
CA GLN A 114 -12.68 -4.78 -3.85
C GLN A 114 -14.11 -4.41 -4.27
N PHE A 115 -14.28 -3.25 -4.92
CA PHE A 115 -15.57 -2.75 -5.36
C PHE A 115 -15.99 -3.26 -6.75
N ARG A 116 -15.11 -4.00 -7.44
CA ARG A 116 -15.31 -4.54 -8.80
C ARG A 116 -15.67 -3.44 -9.81
N VAL A 117 -14.87 -2.37 -9.83
CA VAL A 117 -14.99 -1.23 -10.74
C VAL A 117 -13.63 -0.90 -11.36
N ASP A 118 -13.63 -0.34 -12.56
CA ASP A 118 -12.46 0.29 -13.13
C ASP A 118 -12.30 1.68 -12.51
N LEU A 119 -11.17 1.94 -11.86
CA LEU A 119 -10.88 3.22 -11.22
C LEU A 119 -9.81 3.98 -12.01
N THR A 120 -10.16 5.16 -12.49
CA THR A 120 -9.23 6.08 -13.16
C THR A 120 -9.15 7.38 -12.37
N HIS A 121 -8.04 8.12 -12.48
CA HIS A 121 -7.88 9.38 -11.78
C HIS A 121 -7.10 10.40 -12.60
N ASP A 122 -7.34 11.67 -12.34
CA ASP A 122 -6.52 12.77 -12.83
C ASP A 122 -5.18 12.86 -12.06
N ASP A 123 -4.21 13.56 -12.64
CA ASP A 123 -2.89 13.79 -12.01
C ASP A 123 -2.97 14.74 -10.80
N ASP A 124 -3.99 15.59 -10.74
CA ASP A 124 -4.21 16.53 -9.65
C ASP A 124 -4.66 15.84 -8.36
N VAL A 125 -5.48 14.77 -8.46
CA VAL A 125 -5.83 13.89 -7.33
C VAL A 125 -4.58 13.29 -6.72
N MET A 126 -3.68 12.76 -7.54
CA MET A 126 -2.43 12.18 -7.06
C MET A 126 -1.54 13.25 -6.39
N SER A 127 -1.48 14.44 -6.99
CA SER A 127 -0.71 15.56 -6.44
C SER A 127 -1.26 16.04 -5.09
N PHE A 128 -2.59 16.10 -4.95
CA PHE A 128 -3.28 16.42 -3.71
C PHE A 128 -2.99 15.38 -2.63
N LEU A 129 -3.21 14.09 -2.90
CA LEU A 129 -3.00 13.03 -1.91
C LEU A 129 -1.55 12.93 -1.45
N ILE A 130 -0.58 13.14 -2.35
CA ILE A 130 0.83 13.23 -1.97
C ILE A 130 1.11 14.52 -1.18
N GLY A 131 0.45 15.63 -1.51
CA GLY A 131 0.59 16.91 -0.80
C GLY A 131 0.15 16.85 0.66
N GLU A 132 -0.85 16.03 0.98
CA GLU A 132 -1.33 15.79 2.34
C GLU A 132 -0.35 14.96 3.20
N ILE A 133 0.68 14.38 2.58
CA ILE A 133 1.69 13.56 3.28
C ILE A 133 2.85 14.46 3.70
N GLY A 134 3.18 14.43 4.98
CA GLY A 134 4.35 15.12 5.53
C GLY A 134 5.67 14.51 5.04
N PHE A 135 6.54 15.35 4.46
CA PHE A 135 7.90 14.99 4.06
C PHE A 135 8.94 15.82 4.79
N ASP A 136 10.03 15.18 5.19
CA ASP A 136 11.16 15.87 5.79
C ASP A 136 12.01 16.64 4.77
N ALA A 137 13.02 17.37 5.26
CA ALA A 137 13.96 18.10 4.42
C ALA A 137 14.79 17.21 3.47
N ASN A 138 14.86 15.90 3.71
CA ASN A 138 15.53 14.94 2.82
C ASN A 138 14.56 14.31 1.81
N GLY A 139 13.29 14.70 1.81
CA GLY A 139 12.28 14.18 0.88
C GLY A 139 11.70 12.82 1.28
N PHE A 140 11.85 12.41 2.54
CA PHE A 140 11.29 11.17 3.07
C PHE A 140 9.99 11.42 3.84
N THR A 141 9.07 10.45 3.80
CA THR A 141 7.86 10.49 4.62
C THR A 141 8.18 10.55 6.11
N GLU A 142 7.55 11.45 6.85
CA GLU A 142 7.77 11.59 8.29
C GLU A 142 7.18 10.43 9.10
N HIS A 143 6.09 9.83 8.61
CA HIS A 143 5.28 8.87 9.37
C HIS A 143 5.03 7.53 8.65
N GLY A 144 5.73 7.27 7.54
CA GLY A 144 5.61 6.03 6.77
C GLY A 144 4.18 5.77 6.26
N LEU A 145 3.86 4.48 6.05
CA LEU A 145 2.59 4.03 5.47
C LEU A 145 1.36 4.23 6.36
N ALA A 146 1.54 4.17 7.68
CA ALA A 146 0.43 4.20 8.64
C ALA A 146 -0.40 5.50 8.55
N ARG A 147 0.23 6.64 8.24
CA ARG A 147 -0.49 7.91 8.00
C ARG A 147 -1.05 8.06 6.60
N ILE A 148 -0.66 7.22 5.66
CA ILE A 148 -1.19 7.25 4.29
C ILE A 148 -2.53 6.49 4.26
N ASP A 149 -2.60 5.35 4.92
CA ASP A 149 -3.79 4.49 4.90
C ASP A 149 -4.97 5.04 5.74
N GLU A 150 -4.75 5.60 6.94
CA GLU A 150 -5.84 5.77 7.91
C GLU A 150 -6.61 7.11 7.89
N PRO A 151 -6.00 8.29 7.67
CA PRO A 151 -6.76 9.52 7.43
C PRO A 151 -7.00 9.71 5.94
N THR A 152 -5.97 10.02 5.15
CA THR A 152 -6.14 10.59 3.81
C THR A 152 -6.81 9.62 2.83
N LEU A 153 -6.31 8.39 2.67
CA LEU A 153 -6.91 7.47 1.70
C LEU A 153 -8.27 6.94 2.16
N LEU A 154 -8.49 6.80 3.47
CA LEU A 154 -9.78 6.36 4.00
C LEU A 154 -10.84 7.44 3.82
N THR A 155 -10.55 8.69 4.21
CA THR A 155 -11.53 9.79 4.21
C THR A 155 -11.77 10.35 2.82
N GLU A 156 -10.72 10.53 2.02
CA GLU A 156 -10.84 11.19 0.72
C GLU A 156 -11.17 10.21 -0.40
N VAL A 157 -10.87 8.92 -0.23
CA VAL A 157 -11.02 7.94 -1.31
C VAL A 157 -11.94 6.79 -0.95
N LYS A 158 -11.55 5.93 0.00
CA LYS A 158 -12.25 4.66 0.24
C LYS A 158 -13.68 4.87 0.76
N GLY A 159 -13.87 5.76 1.73
CA GLY A 159 -15.19 6.07 2.29
C GLY A 159 -16.15 6.62 1.23
N PRO A 160 -15.83 7.75 0.57
CA PRO A 160 -16.66 8.31 -0.49
C PRO A 160 -16.93 7.33 -1.66
N LEU A 161 -15.94 6.52 -2.03
CA LEU A 161 -16.12 5.47 -3.04
C LEU A 161 -17.10 4.41 -2.55
N GLN A 162 -16.99 3.94 -1.31
CA GLN A 162 -17.92 2.98 -0.73
C GLN A 162 -19.35 3.54 -0.70
N ASP A 163 -19.53 4.77 -0.23
CA ASP A 163 -20.83 5.45 -0.17
C ASP A 163 -21.48 5.54 -1.57
N LEU A 164 -20.68 5.89 -2.58
CA LEU A 164 -21.13 5.93 -3.98
C LEU A 164 -21.57 4.55 -4.47
N ILE A 165 -20.78 3.51 -4.23
CA ILE A 165 -21.12 2.14 -4.64
C ILE A 165 -22.40 1.66 -3.96
N GLU A 166 -22.57 1.95 -2.67
CA GLU A 166 -23.78 1.61 -1.92
C GLU A 166 -25.02 2.32 -2.47
N ASP A 167 -24.93 3.62 -2.76
CA ASP A 167 -26.03 4.39 -3.40
C ASP A 167 -26.43 3.79 -4.76
N TYR A 168 -25.46 3.40 -5.59
CA TYR A 168 -25.72 2.77 -6.88
C TYR A 168 -26.32 1.36 -6.76
N ASN A 169 -25.84 0.55 -5.81
CA ASN A 169 -26.42 -0.75 -5.53
C ASN A 169 -27.88 -0.64 -5.07
N ASN A 170 -28.22 0.37 -4.26
CA ASN A 170 -29.59 0.66 -3.85
C ASN A 170 -30.50 1.05 -5.04
N ARG A 171 -29.90 1.59 -6.11
CA ARG A 171 -30.59 1.91 -7.37
C ARG A 171 -30.63 0.74 -8.36
N LEU A 172 -30.10 -0.43 -7.98
CA LEU A 172 -29.96 -1.61 -8.84
C LEU A 172 -29.14 -1.37 -10.12
N VAL A 173 -28.25 -0.36 -10.10
CA VAL A 173 -27.34 -0.06 -11.20
C VAL A 173 -25.92 -0.24 -10.70
N LYS A 174 -25.18 -1.18 -11.28
CA LYS A 174 -23.78 -1.38 -10.88
C LYS A 174 -22.85 -0.50 -11.72
N PRO A 175 -22.08 0.42 -11.13
CA PRO A 175 -21.09 1.19 -11.87
C PRO A 175 -19.98 0.23 -12.32
N THR A 176 -19.53 0.38 -13.55
CA THR A 176 -18.44 -0.41 -14.14
C THR A 176 -17.14 0.38 -14.17
N ALA A 177 -17.22 1.69 -14.38
CA ALA A 177 -16.08 2.58 -14.43
C ALA A 177 -16.35 3.87 -13.64
N ILE A 178 -15.36 4.28 -12.84
CA ILE A 178 -15.40 5.46 -12.00
C ILE A 178 -14.14 6.29 -12.29
N HIS A 179 -14.34 7.59 -12.41
CA HIS A 179 -13.28 8.56 -12.60
C HIS A 179 -13.18 9.47 -11.39
N MET A 180 -11.98 9.60 -10.86
CA MET A 180 -11.65 10.48 -9.74
C MET A 180 -11.02 11.76 -10.26
N SER A 181 -11.55 12.90 -9.83
CA SER A 181 -11.00 14.22 -10.12
C SER A 181 -11.06 15.08 -8.86
N MET A 182 -10.42 16.24 -8.84
CA MET A 182 -10.63 17.19 -7.75
C MET A 182 -12.03 17.83 -7.83
N ASP A 183 -12.69 18.00 -6.68
CA ASP A 183 -13.98 18.68 -6.61
C ASP A 183 -13.83 20.16 -7.02
N LYS A 184 -14.62 20.56 -8.03
CA LYS A 184 -14.62 21.93 -8.57
C LYS A 184 -15.09 22.97 -7.55
N ASN A 185 -15.91 22.56 -6.59
CA ASN A 185 -16.45 23.42 -5.52
C ASN A 185 -15.55 23.41 -4.27
N ASN A 186 -14.78 22.34 -4.07
CA ASN A 186 -13.83 22.22 -2.98
C ASN A 186 -12.54 21.53 -3.45
N LYS A 187 -11.53 22.33 -3.78
CA LYS A 187 -10.22 21.84 -4.26
C LYS A 187 -9.43 20.99 -3.25
N HIS A 188 -9.98 20.72 -2.08
CA HIS A 188 -9.40 19.85 -1.05
C HIS A 188 -10.18 18.54 -0.89
N ARG A 189 -10.97 18.13 -1.90
CA ARG A 189 -11.71 16.87 -1.90
C ARG A 189 -11.63 16.17 -3.25
N VAL A 190 -11.69 14.84 -3.20
CA VAL A 190 -11.81 13.99 -4.39
C VAL A 190 -13.29 13.81 -4.72
N ALA A 191 -13.65 14.11 -5.97
CA ALA A 191 -14.97 13.85 -6.55
C ALA A 191 -14.94 12.58 -7.39
N PHE A 192 -16.11 11.94 -7.53
CA PHE A 192 -16.27 10.66 -8.23
C PHE A 192 -17.37 10.77 -9.28
N ASP A 193 -16.99 10.54 -10.54
CA ASP A 193 -17.90 10.53 -11.66
C ASP A 193 -18.02 9.10 -12.23
N VAL A 194 -19.23 8.56 -12.29
CA VAL A 194 -19.50 7.26 -12.92
C VAL A 194 -19.50 7.45 -14.43
N LYS A 195 -18.54 6.80 -15.11
CA LYS A 195 -18.51 6.76 -16.58
C LYS A 195 -19.50 5.70 -17.03
N SER A 196 -20.70 6.12 -17.43
CA SER A 196 -21.70 5.19 -17.96
C SER A 196 -21.15 4.53 -19.22
N THR A 197 -20.90 3.22 -19.19
CA THR A 197 -20.90 2.38 -20.40
C THR A 197 -22.33 2.20 -20.89
N LEU A 198 -23.04 3.29 -21.18
CA LEU A 198 -24.21 3.22 -22.04
C LEU A 198 -23.65 2.97 -23.44
N HIS A 199 -23.75 1.71 -23.90
CA HIS A 199 -23.53 1.36 -25.29
C HIS A 199 -24.33 2.32 -26.16
N SER A 200 -23.59 3.10 -26.94
CA SER A 200 -24.06 3.93 -28.04
C SER A 200 -24.41 3.05 -29.25
N ASP A 201 -25.18 1.98 -29.01
CA ASP A 201 -25.65 1.07 -30.07
C ASP A 201 -26.99 1.50 -30.69
N SER A 202 -27.50 2.68 -30.33
CA SER A 202 -28.78 3.18 -30.86
C SER A 202 -28.70 3.93 -32.19
N HIS A 203 -27.53 4.02 -32.85
CA HIS A 203 -27.41 4.82 -34.09
C HIS A 203 -26.74 4.15 -35.31
N LYS A 204 -26.45 2.85 -35.28
CA LYS A 204 -25.91 2.15 -36.48
C LYS A 204 -26.88 1.25 -37.23
N THR A 205 -28.10 1.05 -36.75
CA THR A 205 -29.05 0.10 -37.39
C THR A 205 -30.13 0.75 -38.28
N GLN A 206 -30.13 2.08 -38.47
CA GLN A 206 -31.11 2.76 -39.33
C GLN A 206 -30.59 3.21 -40.71
N HIS A 207 -29.30 3.05 -41.02
CA HIS A 207 -28.75 3.44 -42.33
C HIS A 207 -28.36 2.27 -43.26
N GLN A 208 -28.68 1.02 -42.92
CA GLN A 208 -28.36 -0.15 -43.76
C GLN A 208 -29.57 -0.86 -44.41
N GLN A 209 -30.78 -0.30 -44.35
CA GLN A 209 -31.95 -0.85 -45.06
C GLN A 209 -32.46 -0.01 -46.25
N GLN A 210 -31.80 1.10 -46.62
CA GLN A 210 -32.21 1.91 -47.78
C GLN A 210 -31.38 1.74 -49.06
N HIS A 211 -30.43 0.79 -49.12
CA HIS A 211 -29.64 0.51 -50.33
C HIS A 211 -29.79 -0.92 -50.88
N GLN A 212 -30.91 -1.60 -50.63
CA GLN A 212 -31.22 -2.90 -51.24
C GLN A 212 -32.38 -2.89 -52.26
N HIS A 213 -32.64 -1.74 -52.88
CA HIS A 213 -33.53 -1.64 -54.05
C HIS A 213 -32.85 -0.86 -55.16
N GLN A 214 -31.97 -1.54 -55.91
CA GLN A 214 -31.67 -1.30 -57.33
C GLN A 214 -30.53 -2.23 -57.75
N HIS A 215 -30.87 -3.38 -58.33
CA HIS A 215 -30.18 -4.09 -59.41
C HIS A 215 -30.62 -5.55 -59.46
N SER A 216 -31.72 -5.81 -60.17
CA SER A 216 -31.95 -7.08 -60.88
C SER A 216 -33.17 -6.96 -61.78
N LYS A 217 -32.98 -6.31 -62.93
CA LYS A 217 -33.75 -6.54 -64.16
C LYS A 217 -32.89 -6.17 -65.36
N ALA A 218 -32.12 -7.15 -65.83
CA ALA A 218 -31.68 -7.31 -67.22
C ALA A 218 -30.85 -8.61 -67.24
N ASP A 219 -31.50 -9.73 -67.55
CA ASP A 219 -31.06 -10.66 -68.59
C ASP A 219 -32.02 -11.87 -68.62
N LEU A 220 -32.51 -12.15 -69.84
CA LEU A 220 -33.43 -13.19 -70.31
C LEU A 220 -34.93 -12.96 -70.06
#